data_AF-A0AAD8ASX9-F1
#
_entry.id   AF-A0AAD8ASX9-F1
#
_cell.length_a   1.000
_cell.length_b   1.000
_cell.length_c   1.000
_cell.angle_alpha   90.00
_cell.angle_beta   90.00
_cell.angle_gamma   90.00
#
_symmetry.space_group_name_H-M   'P 1'
#
loop_
_entity.id
_entity.type
_entity.pdbx_description
1 polymer ?
#
loop_
_entity_poly.entity_id
_entity_poly.type
_entity_poly.pdbx_seq_one_letter_code
_entity_poly.pdbx_strand_id
1 'polypeptide(L)'
;MTGKHLVFSYGTLKSGEPNFKVMNDPKTGSSTFVGSGETVKKFPLVVASEYAVPFLLLVEGKGENVQGEIYEVDDSKLASLDELECHPDFYHRKKTDIVMYADHQGNRFTPTIVKECWVYFLPHYKPEMIDLPYLKNYTSISDDHPPYVESETLSRVVDI
;
A
#
# COMPACT_ATOMS: atom_id res chain seq x y z
N MET A 1 22.41 -14.73 -6.81
CA MET A 1 21.61 -13.75 -7.56
C MET A 1 20.47 -13.35 -6.65
N THR A 2 20.27 -12.06 -6.39
CA THR A 2 19.10 -11.58 -5.66
C THR A 2 17.89 -11.66 -6.58
N GLY A 3 16.77 -12.17 -6.07
CA GLY A 3 15.49 -12.17 -6.75
C GLY A 3 14.97 -10.75 -6.93
N LYS A 4 14.14 -10.54 -7.95
CA LYS A 4 13.43 -9.29 -8.20
C LYS A 4 11.94 -9.52 -8.06
N HIS A 5 11.27 -8.64 -7.34
CA HIS A 5 9.86 -8.75 -7.01
C HIS A 5 9.13 -7.45 -7.37
N LEU A 6 7.94 -7.56 -7.93
CA LEU A 6 7.05 -6.41 -8.06
C LEU A 6 6.16 -6.31 -6.82
N VAL A 7 6.17 -5.16 -6.16
CA VAL A 7 5.30 -4.81 -5.03
C VAL A 7 4.42 -3.65 -5.46
N PHE A 8 3.13 -3.72 -5.13
CA PHE A 8 2.17 -2.65 -5.36
C PHE A 8 1.78 -2.01 -4.03
N SER A 9 2.09 -0.72 -3.91
CA SER A 9 1.81 0.11 -2.74
C SER A 9 0.60 0.99 -3.00
N TYR A 10 -0.40 0.92 -2.13
CA TYR A 10 -1.63 1.73 -2.19
C TYR A 10 -1.73 2.77 -1.07
N GLY A 11 -0.90 2.65 -0.02
CA GLY A 11 -1.05 3.36 1.25
C GLY A 11 0.15 4.25 1.57
N THR A 12 0.61 4.20 2.82
CA THR A 12 1.63 5.11 3.38
C THR A 12 3.02 4.97 2.76
N LEU A 13 3.28 3.89 2.02
CA LEU A 13 4.56 3.63 1.34
C LEU A 13 4.64 4.28 -0.04
N LYS A 14 3.57 4.92 -0.53
CA LYS A 14 3.59 5.62 -1.83
C LYS A 14 4.45 6.89 -1.78
N SER A 15 4.90 7.36 -2.94
CA SER A 15 5.61 8.63 -3.10
C SER A 15 4.81 9.79 -2.50
N GLY A 16 5.45 10.57 -1.63
CA GLY A 16 4.81 11.70 -0.94
C GLY A 16 4.03 11.32 0.32
N GLU A 17 3.93 10.04 0.66
CA GLU A 17 3.26 9.57 1.88
C GLU A 17 4.25 9.34 3.05
N PRO A 18 3.78 9.28 4.30
CA PRO A 18 4.64 9.35 5.50
C PRO A 18 5.73 8.28 5.60
N ASN A 19 5.47 7.07 5.10
CA ASN A 19 6.38 5.94 5.20
C ASN A 19 7.24 5.74 3.93
N PHE A 20 7.17 6.64 2.95
CA PHE A 20 7.97 6.54 1.71
C PHE A 20 9.49 6.45 1.95
N LYS A 21 9.97 7.00 3.08
CA LYS A 21 11.37 6.88 3.53
C LYS A 21 11.88 5.43 3.56
N VAL A 22 11.01 4.46 3.89
CA VAL A 22 11.36 3.03 3.91
C VAL A 22 11.66 2.51 2.50
N MET A 23 10.89 2.95 1.50
CA MET A 23 11.12 2.55 0.10
C MET A 23 12.50 3.00 -0.38
N ASN A 24 12.94 4.19 0.01
CA ASN A 24 14.22 4.77 -0.43
C ASN A 24 15.42 4.45 0.47
N ASP A 25 15.24 3.80 1.62
CA ASP A 25 16.36 3.48 2.50
C ASP A 25 17.23 2.37 1.88
N PRO A 26 18.50 2.65 1.51
CA PRO A 26 19.39 1.62 0.94
C PRO A 26 19.78 0.54 1.95
N LYS A 27 19.62 0.79 3.26
CA LYS A 27 19.91 -0.20 4.30
C LYS A 27 18.90 -1.33 4.31
N THR A 28 17.69 -1.07 3.85
CA THR A 28 16.62 -2.07 3.72
C THR A 28 16.57 -2.68 2.32
N GLY A 29 17.63 -2.57 1.51
CA GLY A 29 17.69 -3.13 0.16
C GLY A 29 17.30 -2.13 -0.95
N SER A 30 17.21 -2.62 -2.20
CA SER A 30 16.90 -1.78 -3.36
C SER A 30 15.40 -1.75 -3.68
N SER A 31 14.94 -0.58 -4.10
CA SER A 31 13.58 -0.34 -4.63
C SER A 31 13.68 0.62 -5.82
N THR A 32 12.97 0.33 -6.90
CA THR A 32 12.91 1.18 -8.09
C THR A 32 11.45 1.37 -8.48
N PHE A 33 11.02 2.62 -8.63
CA PHE A 33 9.68 2.93 -9.13
C PHE A 33 9.53 2.46 -10.58
N VAL A 34 8.51 1.65 -10.84
CA VAL A 34 8.23 1.06 -12.16
C VAL A 34 7.14 1.85 -12.88
N GLY A 35 6.13 2.32 -12.14
CA GLY A 35 5.04 3.15 -12.66
C GLY A 35 3.76 3.04 -11.85
N SER A 36 2.68 3.60 -12.37
CA SER A 36 1.39 3.69 -11.66
C SER A 36 0.36 2.72 -12.23
N GLY A 37 -0.51 2.22 -11.35
CA GLY A 37 -1.54 1.26 -11.71
C GLY A 37 -2.72 1.24 -10.75
N GLU A 38 -3.69 0.37 -11.05
CA GLU A 38 -4.79 0.05 -10.15
C GLU A 38 -5.08 -1.46 -10.12
N THR A 39 -5.65 -1.95 -9.02
CA THR A 39 -6.01 -3.37 -8.91
C THR A 39 -7.03 -3.76 -9.99
N VAL A 40 -6.85 -4.93 -10.62
CA VAL A 40 -7.84 -5.45 -11.60
C VAL A 40 -9.17 -5.73 -10.90
N LYS A 41 -9.11 -6.37 -9.74
CA LYS A 41 -10.27 -6.64 -8.89
C LYS A 41 -10.55 -5.46 -7.97
N LYS A 42 -11.79 -5.36 -7.54
CA LYS A 42 -12.21 -4.39 -6.52
C LYS A 42 -11.85 -4.89 -5.13
N PHE A 43 -11.39 -3.98 -4.28
CA PHE A 43 -11.14 -4.22 -2.85
C PHE A 43 -11.59 -3.03 -2.00
N PRO A 44 -12.05 -3.25 -0.75
CA PRO A 44 -12.29 -2.17 0.19
C PRO A 44 -10.96 -1.61 0.70
N LEU A 45 -10.62 -0.39 0.29
CA LEU A 45 -9.59 0.41 0.94
C LEU A 45 -10.26 1.39 1.88
N VAL A 46 -9.99 1.27 3.17
CA VAL A 46 -10.63 2.08 4.22
C VAL A 46 -9.56 2.73 5.09
N VAL A 47 -9.88 3.89 5.66
CA VAL A 47 -9.03 4.52 6.69
C VAL A 47 -9.67 4.27 8.05
N ALA A 48 -8.92 3.64 8.95
CA ALA A 48 -9.42 3.28 10.28
C ALA A 48 -8.32 3.39 11.35
N SER A 49 -8.68 3.07 12.59
CA SER A 49 -7.88 3.22 13.83
C SER A 49 -7.66 4.67 14.28
N GLU A 50 -7.17 4.84 15.50
CA GLU A 50 -6.74 6.14 16.04
C GLU A 50 -5.57 6.78 15.27
N TYR A 51 -4.86 5.99 14.47
CA TYR A 51 -3.72 6.42 13.67
C TYR A 51 -4.09 6.77 12.21
N ALA A 52 -5.37 6.64 11.83
CA ALA A 52 -5.86 6.85 10.47
C ALA A 52 -5.06 6.08 9.40
N VAL A 53 -4.79 4.80 9.67
CA VAL A 53 -4.05 3.90 8.78
C VAL A 53 -4.94 3.46 7.62
N PRO A 54 -4.44 3.47 6.37
CA PRO A 54 -5.13 2.85 5.24
C PRO A 54 -5.02 1.32 5.29
N PHE A 55 -6.16 0.64 5.36
CA PHE A 55 -6.27 -0.82 5.31
C PHE A 55 -6.92 -1.27 4.01
N LEU A 56 -6.25 -2.16 3.28
CA LEU A 56 -6.83 -2.87 2.15
C LEU A 56 -7.39 -4.22 2.64
N LEU A 57 -8.70 -4.32 2.73
CA LEU A 57 -9.37 -5.51 3.25
C LEU A 57 -9.38 -6.61 2.20
N LEU A 58 -9.13 -7.86 2.62
CA LEU A 58 -9.14 -9.02 1.73
C LEU A 58 -10.56 -9.48 1.37
N VAL A 59 -11.32 -8.62 0.69
CA VAL A 59 -12.69 -8.89 0.23
C VAL A 59 -12.79 -8.60 -1.26
N GLU A 60 -12.43 -9.60 -2.07
CA GLU A 60 -12.47 -9.48 -3.53
C GLU A 60 -13.88 -9.15 -4.04
N GLY A 61 -13.96 -8.20 -4.98
CA GLY A 61 -15.21 -7.83 -5.64
C GLY A 61 -16.03 -6.77 -4.90
N LYS A 62 -15.62 -6.37 -3.70
CA LYS A 62 -16.22 -5.24 -2.96
C LYS A 62 -15.30 -4.02 -3.02
N GLY A 63 -15.84 -2.81 -2.91
CA GLY A 63 -15.04 -1.58 -2.92
C GLY A 63 -14.68 -1.08 -4.31
N GLU A 64 -13.46 -0.60 -4.47
CA GLU A 64 -13.00 0.10 -5.67
C GLU A 64 -11.79 -0.61 -6.30
N ASN A 65 -11.51 -0.27 -7.57
CA ASN A 65 -10.23 -0.58 -8.18
C ASN A 65 -9.19 0.38 -7.59
N VAL A 66 -8.38 -0.12 -6.66
CA VAL A 66 -7.52 0.69 -5.80
C VAL A 66 -6.29 1.13 -6.57
N GLN A 67 -6.02 2.44 -6.58
CA GLN A 67 -4.88 3.06 -7.24
C GLN A 67 -3.63 3.03 -6.36
N GLY A 68 -2.48 2.93 -7.02
CA GLY A 68 -1.21 2.90 -6.34
C GLY A 68 -0.02 2.87 -7.29
N GLU A 69 1.12 2.49 -6.72
CA GLU A 69 2.43 2.53 -7.36
C GLU A 69 3.06 1.15 -7.34
N ILE A 70 3.68 0.78 -8.46
CA ILE A 70 4.42 -0.47 -8.61
C ILE A 70 5.92 -0.18 -8.44
N TYR A 71 6.56 -0.96 -7.59
CA TYR A 71 8.00 -0.93 -7.34
C TYR A 71 8.62 -2.30 -7.64
N GLU A 72 9.79 -2.29 -8.28
CA GLU A 72 10.67 -3.45 -8.34
C GLU A 72 11.59 -3.42 -7.13
N VAL A 73 11.61 -4.50 -6.34
CA VAL A 73 12.38 -4.61 -5.11
C VAL A 73 13.20 -5.90 -5.10
N ASP A 74 14.34 -5.89 -4.42
CA ASP A 74 15.11 -7.12 -4.19
C ASP A 74 14.57 -7.93 -2.98
N ASP A 75 15.15 -9.11 -2.76
CA ASP A 75 14.79 -9.98 -1.63
C ASP A 75 14.95 -9.29 -0.27
N SER A 76 15.97 -8.44 -0.11
CA SER A 76 16.23 -7.72 1.15
C SER A 76 15.13 -6.72 1.44
N LYS A 77 14.73 -5.95 0.42
CA LYS A 77 13.64 -4.98 0.54
C LYS A 77 12.30 -5.64 0.76
N LEU A 78 12.04 -6.75 0.08
CA LEU A 78 10.82 -7.51 0.33
C LEU A 78 10.73 -8.01 1.78
N ALA A 79 11.85 -8.51 2.34
CA ALA A 79 11.89 -8.94 3.73
C ALA A 79 11.68 -7.78 4.72
N SER A 80 12.32 -6.62 4.48
CA SER A 80 12.10 -5.43 5.33
C SER A 80 10.66 -4.90 5.25
N LEU A 81 10.00 -5.02 4.10
CA LEU A 81 8.58 -4.68 3.98
C LEU A 81 7.69 -5.70 4.71
N ASP A 82 8.01 -7.00 4.63
CA ASP A 82 7.31 -8.03 5.39
C ASP A 82 7.42 -7.78 6.91
N GLU A 83 8.59 -7.35 7.41
CA GLU A 83 8.77 -6.95 8.82
C GLU A 83 7.97 -5.69 9.18
N LEU A 84 8.01 -4.64 8.36
CA LEU A 84 7.29 -3.38 8.61
C LEU A 84 5.77 -3.59 8.68
N GLU A 85 5.23 -4.41 7.77
CA GLU A 85 3.81 -4.71 7.67
C GLU A 85 3.38 -5.84 8.64
N CYS A 86 4.30 -6.30 9.50
CA CYS A 86 4.08 -7.40 10.44
C CYS A 86 3.51 -8.65 9.75
N HIS A 87 4.01 -8.99 8.55
CA HIS A 87 3.61 -10.17 7.80
C HIS A 87 4.26 -11.44 8.41
N PRO A 88 3.52 -12.55 8.59
CA PRO A 88 2.11 -12.78 8.25
C PRO A 88 1.11 -12.54 9.39
N ASP A 89 1.51 -11.96 10.51
CA ASP A 89 0.62 -11.88 11.69
C ASP A 89 -0.45 -10.78 11.59
N PHE A 90 -0.13 -9.65 10.95
CA PHE A 90 -1.05 -8.51 10.78
C PHE A 90 -1.52 -8.36 9.34
N TYR A 91 -0.61 -8.08 8.40
CA TYR A 91 -0.90 -8.07 6.97
C TYR A 91 -0.49 -9.38 6.30
N HIS A 92 -1.24 -9.78 5.28
CA HIS A 92 -0.94 -10.92 4.43
C HIS A 92 -0.58 -10.44 3.03
N ARG A 93 0.65 -10.72 2.59
CA ARG A 93 1.08 -10.48 1.21
C ARG A 93 0.49 -11.52 0.26
N LYS A 94 -0.18 -11.08 -0.80
CA LYS A 94 -0.75 -11.94 -1.86
C LYS A 94 -0.42 -11.42 -3.26
N LYS A 95 -0.22 -12.34 -4.21
CA LYS A 95 -0.10 -11.99 -5.63
C LYS A 95 -1.44 -11.51 -6.17
N THR A 96 -1.42 -10.34 -6.80
CA THR A 96 -2.60 -9.66 -7.31
C THR A 96 -2.28 -9.01 -8.65
N ASP A 97 -3.18 -9.15 -9.61
CA ASP A 97 -3.07 -8.49 -10.91
C ASP A 97 -3.34 -6.99 -10.80
N ILE A 98 -2.40 -6.20 -11.29
CA ILE A 98 -2.47 -4.75 -11.34
C ILE A 98 -2.48 -4.31 -12.80
N VAL A 99 -3.47 -3.49 -13.17
CA VAL A 99 -3.47 -2.76 -14.44
C VAL A 99 -2.52 -1.58 -14.31
N MET A 100 -1.35 -1.70 -14.91
CA MET A 100 -0.39 -0.62 -15.04
C MET A 100 -0.79 0.29 -16.20
N TYR A 101 -1.09 1.56 -15.89
CA TYR A 101 -1.57 2.54 -16.86
C TYR A 101 -0.52 3.60 -17.23
N ALA A 102 0.56 3.73 -16.46
CA ALA A 102 1.67 4.64 -16.77
C ALA A 102 3.01 4.07 -16.31
N ASP A 103 4.09 4.37 -17.02
CA ASP A 103 5.46 4.04 -16.62
C ASP A 103 6.02 5.01 -15.55
N HIS A 104 7.26 4.78 -15.12
CA HIS A 104 7.97 5.60 -14.14
C HIS A 104 8.20 7.07 -14.56
N GLN A 105 8.08 7.39 -15.86
CA GLN A 105 8.14 8.75 -16.39
C GLN A 105 6.74 9.38 -16.53
N GLY A 106 5.68 8.64 -16.21
CA GLY A 106 4.30 9.08 -16.36
C GLY A 106 3.74 8.89 -17.77
N ASN A 107 4.46 8.22 -18.68
CA ASN A 107 3.97 7.95 -20.02
C ASN A 107 2.84 6.91 -19.95
N ARG A 108 1.67 7.24 -20.52
CA ARG A 108 0.50 6.36 -20.51
C ARG A 108 0.68 5.18 -21.45
N PHE A 109 0.31 3.99 -21.00
CA PHE A 109 0.24 2.80 -21.85
C PHE A 109 -1.08 2.75 -22.62
N THR A 110 -1.03 2.41 -23.90
CA THR A 110 -2.21 2.14 -24.73
C THR A 110 -1.88 1.00 -25.71
N PRO A 111 -2.40 -0.22 -25.52
CA PRO A 111 -3.26 -0.66 -24.40
C PRO A 111 -2.51 -0.69 -23.07
N THR A 112 -3.25 -0.72 -21.95
CA THR A 112 -2.66 -0.91 -20.61
C THR A 112 -2.01 -2.28 -20.48
N ILE A 113 -1.11 -2.43 -19.49
CA ILE A 113 -0.36 -3.67 -19.26
C ILE A 113 -0.80 -4.25 -17.91
N VAL A 114 -0.96 -5.57 -17.80
CA VAL A 114 -1.21 -6.24 -16.52
C VAL A 114 0.09 -6.79 -15.96
N LYS A 115 0.34 -6.55 -14.67
CA LYS A 115 1.50 -7.07 -13.92
C LYS A 115 1.02 -7.75 -12.64
N GLU A 116 1.54 -8.95 -12.37
CA GLU A 116 1.28 -9.64 -11.10
C GLU A 116 2.22 -9.10 -10.02
N CYS A 117 1.65 -8.40 -9.03
CA CYS A 117 2.39 -7.72 -7.97
C CYS A 117 2.06 -8.34 -6.62
N TRP A 118 2.99 -8.25 -5.68
CA TRP A 118 2.72 -8.49 -4.28
C TRP A 118 1.97 -7.30 -3.67
N VAL A 119 0.90 -7.58 -2.94
CA VAL A 119 0.07 -6.58 -2.25
C VAL A 119 -0.17 -7.06 -0.81
N TYR A 120 -0.05 -6.17 0.16
CA TYR A 120 -0.38 -6.44 1.56
C TYR A 120 -1.89 -6.24 1.78
N PHE A 121 -2.56 -7.21 2.38
CA PHE A 121 -3.98 -7.13 2.71
C PHE A 121 -4.19 -7.37 4.19
N LEU A 122 -5.18 -6.73 4.78
CA LEU A 122 -5.64 -7.04 6.13
C LEU A 122 -6.68 -8.18 6.03
N PRO A 123 -6.34 -9.43 6.40
CA PRO A 123 -7.25 -10.57 6.26
C PRO A 123 -8.28 -10.63 7.40
N HIS A 124 -7.92 -10.10 8.56
CA HIS A 124 -8.73 -10.11 9.77
C HIS A 124 -8.95 -8.66 10.20
N TYR A 125 -10.20 -8.21 10.12
CA TYR A 125 -10.59 -6.83 10.39
C TYR A 125 -11.84 -6.80 11.26
N LYS A 126 -12.04 -5.70 11.98
CA LYS A 126 -13.25 -5.54 12.79
C LYS A 126 -14.46 -5.37 11.85
N PRO A 127 -15.62 -5.99 12.13
CA PRO A 127 -16.77 -5.95 11.23
C PRO A 127 -17.16 -4.54 10.76
N GLU A 128 -17.10 -3.55 11.65
CA GLU A 128 -17.43 -2.15 11.35
C GLU A 128 -16.55 -1.52 10.26
N MET A 129 -15.33 -2.04 10.04
CA MET A 129 -14.43 -1.52 9.00
C MET A 129 -15.01 -1.73 7.60
N ILE A 130 -15.89 -2.72 7.42
CA ILE A 130 -16.48 -3.01 6.12
C ILE A 130 -17.51 -1.97 5.69
N ASP A 131 -18.03 -1.17 6.61
CA ASP A 131 -19.06 -0.16 6.34
C ASP A 131 -18.47 1.26 6.25
N LEU A 132 -17.16 1.40 6.44
CA LEU A 132 -16.44 2.66 6.24
C LEU A 132 -16.42 3.07 4.75
N PRO A 133 -16.26 4.37 4.45
CA PRO A 133 -16.11 4.85 3.09
C PRO A 133 -14.92 4.18 2.38
N TYR A 134 -15.16 3.72 1.14
CA TYR A 134 -14.12 3.10 0.32
C TYR A 134 -13.39 4.15 -0.50
N LEU A 135 -12.07 4.13 -0.40
CA LEU A 135 -11.21 5.01 -1.17
C LEU A 135 -10.77 4.33 -2.47
N LYS A 136 -10.83 5.07 -3.57
CA LYS A 136 -10.16 4.66 -4.81
C LYS A 136 -8.64 4.90 -4.72
N ASN A 137 -8.23 5.97 -4.05
CA ASN A 137 -6.83 6.36 -3.89
C ASN A 137 -6.66 6.98 -2.50
N TYR A 138 -5.73 6.46 -1.70
CA TYR A 138 -5.42 7.03 -0.38
C TYR A 138 -4.46 8.21 -0.50
N THR A 139 -4.61 9.20 0.38
CA THR A 139 -3.55 10.15 0.72
C THR A 139 -3.64 10.56 2.19
N SER A 140 -2.51 10.74 2.86
CA SER A 140 -2.47 11.15 4.28
C SER A 140 -3.02 12.55 4.55
N ILE A 141 -3.13 13.40 3.53
CA ILE A 141 -3.70 14.75 3.62
C ILE A 141 -4.99 14.77 2.80
N SER A 142 -6.12 14.66 3.50
CA SER A 142 -7.45 14.60 2.88
C SER A 142 -8.48 15.36 3.70
N ASP A 143 -9.50 15.90 3.03
CA ASP A 143 -10.70 16.43 3.68
C ASP A 143 -11.69 15.30 4.05
N ASP A 144 -11.52 14.11 3.47
CA ASP A 144 -12.45 12.97 3.60
C ASP A 144 -12.17 12.07 4.81
N HIS A 145 -10.98 12.16 5.41
CA HIS A 145 -10.61 11.39 6.60
C HIS A 145 -9.55 12.12 7.44
N PRO A 146 -9.40 11.77 8.74
CA PRO A 146 -8.36 12.35 9.58
C PRO A 146 -6.95 12.12 9.02
N PRO A 147 -5.98 13.01 9.32
CA PRO A 147 -4.60 12.83 8.87
C PRO A 147 -3.95 11.63 9.55
N TYR A 148 -3.05 10.97 8.83
CA TYR A 148 -2.25 9.87 9.37
C TYR A 148 -1.40 10.34 10.55
N VAL A 149 -1.36 9.54 11.61
CA VAL A 149 -0.56 9.80 12.81
C VAL A 149 0.48 8.69 12.97
N GLU A 150 1.77 9.03 12.93
CA GLU A 150 2.84 8.08 13.23
C GLU A 150 2.70 7.59 14.69
N SER A 151 2.92 6.30 14.94
CA SER A 151 2.77 5.69 16.28
C SER A 151 3.64 6.37 17.36
N GLU A 152 4.82 6.86 17.00
CA GLU A 152 5.72 7.63 17.89
C GLU A 152 5.17 9.01 18.30
N THR A 153 4.21 9.56 17.54
CA THR A 153 3.60 10.85 17.84
C THR A 153 2.61 10.74 19.00
N LEU A 154 1.85 9.64 19.07
CA LEU A 154 0.88 9.43 20.14
C LEU A 154 1.54 9.10 21.48
N SER A 155 2.68 8.41 21.51
CA SER A 155 3.43 8.19 22.76
C SER A 155 3.89 9.49 23.44
N ARG A 156 3.88 10.63 22.74
CA ARG A 156 4.16 11.97 23.32
C ARG A 156 2.92 12.73 23.76
N VAL A 157 1.72 12.30 23.33
CA VAL A 157 0.44 12.94 23.65
C VAL A 157 -0.23 12.29 24.86
N VAL A 158 0.13 11.04 25.19
CA VAL A 158 -0.39 10.33 26.39
C VAL A 158 0.34 10.66 27.70
N ASP A 159 1.31 11.59 27.68
CA ASP A 159 2.00 12.11 28.87
C ASP A 159 1.45 13.49 29.32
N ILE A 160 0.12 13.62 29.43
CA ILE A 160 -0.56 14.72 30.15
C ILE A 160 -1.72 14.17 30.98
#